data_AF-A0AB38E462-F1
#
_entry.id   AF-A0AB38E462-F1
#
_cell.length_a   1.000
_cell.length_b   1.000
_cell.length_c   1.000
_cell.angle_alpha   90.00
_cell.angle_beta   90.00
_cell.angle_gamma   90.00
#
_symmetry.space_group_name_H-M   'P 1'
#
loop_
_entity.id
_entity.type
_entity.pdbx_description
1 polymer ?
#
loop_
_entity_poly.entity_id
_entity_poly.type
_entity_poly.pdbx_seq_one_letter_code
_entity_poly.pdbx_strand_id
1 'polypeptide(L)'
;MTTHVLVNLPVELLPRSVAFFTVMGFTFNPAYTDANATCLSLGEHIFAMVPVKPFFRGFSHQGICDMANAAETITASAVGAPRWMRW
;
A
#
# COMPACT_ATOMS: atom_id res chain seq x y z
N MET A 1 10.06 -18.38 13.16
CA MET A 1 8.91 -17.66 12.57
C MET A 1 9.44 -16.37 11.97
N THR A 2 9.09 -16.08 10.72
CA THR A 2 9.47 -14.82 10.06
C THR A 2 8.41 -13.77 10.36
N THR A 3 8.82 -12.56 10.76
CA THR A 3 7.92 -11.45 11.03
C THR A 3 7.55 -10.76 9.73
N HIS A 4 6.25 -10.68 9.42
CA HIS A 4 5.74 -9.93 8.28
C HIS A 4 5.27 -8.55 8.72
N VAL A 5 5.45 -7.55 7.86
CA VAL A 5 4.92 -6.20 8.03
C VAL A 5 3.76 -5.98 7.06
N LEU A 6 2.60 -5.61 7.59
CA LEU A 6 1.44 -5.20 6.80
C LEU A 6 1.03 -3.78 7.17
N VAL A 7 0.92 -2.91 6.16
CA VAL A 7 0.43 -1.54 6.31
C VAL A 7 -0.88 -1.39 5.53
N ASN A 8 -1.96 -0.94 6.19
CA ASN A 8 -3.21 -0.66 5.52
C ASN A 8 -3.23 0.79 5.02
N LEU A 9 -3.42 0.99 3.71
CA LEU A 9 -3.44 2.30 3.06
C LEU A 9 -4.82 2.54 2.43
N PRO A 10 -5.76 3.21 3.11
CA PRO A 10 -7.10 3.42 2.59
C PRO A 10 -7.11 4.35 1.38
N VAL A 11 -7.81 3.95 0.32
CA VAL A 11 -7.89 4.70 -0.95
C VAL A 11 -9.33 5.00 -1.34
N GLU A 12 -9.51 6.06 -2.14
CA GLU A 12 -10.81 6.40 -2.71
C GLU A 12 -11.21 5.47 -3.86
N LEU A 13 -10.27 5.18 -4.76
CA LEU A 13 -10.50 4.40 -5.98
C LEU A 13 -9.40 3.38 -6.20
N LEU A 14 -9.73 2.11 -5.94
CA LEU A 14 -8.81 0.99 -6.06
C LEU A 14 -8.12 0.89 -7.44
N PRO A 15 -8.82 1.04 -8.59
CA PRO A 15 -8.16 0.93 -9.90
C PRO A 15 -7.08 1.99 -10.15
N ARG A 16 -7.26 3.20 -9.61
CA ARG A 16 -6.28 4.29 -9.75
C ARG A 16 -5.00 3.96 -8.97
N SER A 17 -5.14 3.45 -7.76
CA SER A 17 -4.01 3.03 -6.93
C SER A 17 -3.28 1.84 -7.56
N VAL A 18 -4.02 0.85 -8.06
CA VAL A 18 -3.42 -0.29 -8.79
C VAL A 18 -2.60 0.17 -9.98
N ALA A 19 -3.16 1.04 -10.83
CA ALA A 19 -2.46 1.58 -11.99
C ALA A 19 -1.18 2.34 -11.59
N PHE A 20 -1.27 3.19 -10.57
CA PHE A 20 -0.14 3.97 -10.06
C PHE A 20 1.04 3.10 -9.61
N PHE A 21 0.79 2.12 -8.73
CA PHE A 21 1.86 1.23 -8.25
C PHE A 21 2.36 0.26 -9.32
N THR A 22 1.51 -0.14 -10.28
CA THR A 22 1.94 -0.96 -11.44
C THR A 22 2.95 -0.19 -12.29
N VAL A 23 2.71 1.10 -12.57
CA VAL A 23 3.65 1.94 -13.36
C VAL A 23 5.00 2.09 -12.66
N MET A 24 5.03 2.08 -11.33
CA MET A 24 6.28 2.08 -10.55
C MET A 24 6.99 0.72 -10.50
N GLY A 25 6.41 -0.33 -11.09
CA GLY A 25 6.99 -1.67 -11.15
C GLY A 25 6.67 -2.57 -9.96
N PHE A 26 5.71 -2.19 -9.10
CA PHE A 26 5.27 -3.07 -8.03
C PHE A 26 4.27 -4.12 -8.51
N THR A 27 4.21 -5.22 -7.76
CA THR A 27 3.33 -6.35 -8.04
C THR A 27 2.28 -6.53 -6.95
N PHE A 28 1.17 -7.16 -7.33
CA PHE A 28 0.06 -7.46 -6.43
C PHE A 28 -0.12 -8.96 -6.25
N ASN A 29 -0.57 -9.37 -5.07
CA ASN A 29 -0.90 -10.77 -4.81
C ASN A 29 -2.39 -11.03 -5.15
N PRO A 30 -2.70 -11.75 -6.25
CA PRO A 30 -4.07 -11.95 -6.70
C PRO A 30 -4.93 -12.76 -5.72
N ALA A 31 -4.32 -13.53 -4.81
CA ALA A 31 -5.06 -14.25 -3.77
C ALA A 31 -5.68 -13.31 -2.72
N TYR A 32 -5.20 -12.06 -2.64
CA TYR A 32 -5.67 -11.02 -1.72
C TYR A 32 -6.12 -9.76 -2.48
N THR A 33 -6.69 -9.97 -3.66
CA THR A 33 -7.22 -8.90 -4.52
C THR A 33 -8.68 -9.18 -4.88
N ASP A 34 -9.56 -8.23 -4.58
CA ASP A 34 -10.97 -8.23 -4.96
C ASP A 34 -11.44 -6.80 -5.29
N ALA A 35 -12.75 -6.57 -5.30
CA ALA A 35 -13.32 -5.25 -5.53
C ALA A 35 -13.11 -4.26 -4.36
N ASN A 36 -12.79 -4.76 -3.16
CA ASN A 36 -12.67 -3.98 -1.93
C ASN A 36 -11.22 -3.64 -1.58
N ALA A 37 -10.26 -4.51 -1.92
CA ALA A 37 -8.86 -4.31 -1.59
C ALA A 37 -7.91 -5.03 -2.54
N THR A 38 -6.65 -4.63 -2.53
CA THR A 38 -5.55 -5.39 -3.14
C THR A 38 -4.35 -5.45 -2.20
N CYS A 39 -3.55 -6.51 -2.32
CA CYS A 39 -2.30 -6.66 -1.57
C CYS A 39 -1.10 -6.32 -2.45
N LEU A 40 -0.42 -5.22 -2.14
CA LEU A 40 0.80 -4.74 -2.79
C LEU A 40 2.03 -5.39 -2.12
N SER A 41 2.90 -6.03 -2.89
CA SER A 41 4.19 -6.52 -2.40
C SER A 41 5.24 -5.42 -2.51
N LEU A 42 5.84 -5.05 -1.36
CA LEU A 42 6.89 -4.03 -1.26
C LEU A 42 8.29 -4.66 -1.07
N GLY A 43 8.35 -5.94 -0.70
CA GLY A 43 9.55 -6.73 -0.50
C GLY A 43 9.19 -8.15 -0.08
N GLU A 44 10.19 -8.96 0.29
CA GLU A 44 10.01 -10.39 0.62
C GLU A 44 9.02 -10.62 1.78
N HIS A 45 9.01 -9.72 2.77
CA HIS A 45 8.18 -9.83 3.98
C HIS A 45 7.40 -8.55 4.31
N ILE A 46 7.32 -7.61 3.37
CA ILE A 46 6.69 -6.31 3.56
C ILE A 46 5.58 -6.14 2.53
N PHE A 47 4.37 -5.86 3.02
CA PHE A 47 3.18 -5.73 2.19
C PHE A 47 2.39 -4.48 2.58
N ALA A 48 1.71 -3.89 1.60
CA ALA A 48 0.68 -2.90 1.86
C ALA A 48 -0.67 -3.42 1.38
N MET A 49 -1.65 -3.49 2.26
CA MET A 49 -3.04 -3.70 1.87
C MET A 49 -3.63 -2.35 1.47
N VAL A 50 -4.26 -2.30 0.30
CA VAL A 50 -4.82 -1.07 -0.25
C VAL A 50 -6.34 -1.21 -0.34
N PRO A 51 -7.08 -1.04 0.78
CA PRO A 51 -8.52 -1.15 0.81
C PRO A 51 -9.22 0.14 0.37
N VAL A 52 -10.40 0.04 -0.23
CA VAL A 52 -11.29 1.21 -0.41
C VAL A 52 -11.77 1.72 0.95
N LYS A 53 -11.93 3.04 1.08
CA LYS A 53 -12.35 3.67 2.35
C LYS A 53 -13.58 3.02 3.01
N PRO A 54 -14.67 2.63 2.29
CA PRO A 54 -15.80 1.94 2.92
C PRO A 54 -15.42 0.62 3.60
N PHE A 55 -14.54 -0.18 2.98
CA PHE A 55 -14.06 -1.43 3.57
C PHE A 55 -13.13 -1.17 4.75
N PHE A 56 -12.26 -0.16 4.65
CA PHE A 56 -11.33 0.21 5.72
C PHE A 56 -12.04 0.63 7.02
N ARG A 57 -13.24 1.23 6.93
CA ARG A 57 -14.06 1.58 8.12
C ARG A 57 -14.39 0.37 9.00
N GLY A 58 -14.36 -0.85 8.46
CA GLY A 58 -14.54 -2.06 9.25
C GLY A 58 -13.39 -2.36 10.21
N PHE A 59 -12.21 -1.76 10.02
CA PHE A 59 -11.02 -2.02 10.84
C PHE A 59 -10.89 -1.10 12.06
N SER A 60 -11.62 0.01 12.12
CA SER A 60 -11.50 0.99 13.20
C SER A 60 -12.85 1.61 13.54
N HIS A 61 -13.08 1.85 14.83
CA HIS A 61 -14.22 2.63 15.31
C HIS A 61 -13.99 4.15 15.18
N GLN A 62 -12.75 4.56 14.89
CA GLN A 62 -12.40 5.96 14.64
C GLN A 62 -12.68 6.33 13.18
N GLY A 63 -12.91 7.63 12.92
CA GLY A 63 -13.05 8.14 11.56
C GLY A 63 -11.74 7.95 10.76
N ILE A 64 -11.87 7.90 9.44
CA ILE A 64 -10.70 7.90 8.54
C ILE A 64 -10.09 9.30 8.51
N CYS A 65 -8.77 9.40 8.66
CA CYS A 65 -8.04 10.66 8.58
C CYS A 65 -8.31 11.38 7.23
N ASP A 66 -8.58 12.68 7.29
CA ASP A 66 -8.63 13.53 6.10
C ASP A 66 -7.20 13.89 5.66
N MET A 67 -6.67 13.09 4.74
CA MET A 67 -5.30 13.20 4.25
C MET A 67 -5.00 14.51 3.49
N ALA A 68 -6.03 15.33 3.17
CA ALA A 68 -5.83 16.66 2.61
C ALA A 68 -5.40 17.70 3.66
N ASN A 69 -5.71 17.45 4.94
CA ASN A 69 -5.54 18.41 6.03
C ASN A 69 -4.64 17.89 7.17
N ALA A 70 -4.36 16.59 7.22
CA ALA A 70 -3.51 15.98 8.22
C ALA A 70 -2.75 14.76 7.66
N ALA A 71 -1.67 14.38 8.32
CA ALA A 71 -0.93 13.15 8.03
C ALA A 71 -1.04 12.19 9.21
N GLU A 72 -1.66 11.03 8.99
CA GLU A 72 -1.76 9.97 10.01
C GLU A 72 -0.48 9.14 10.11
N THR A 73 0.16 8.86 8.97
CA THR A 73 1.41 8.09 8.88
C THR A 73 2.16 8.46 7.61
N ILE A 74 3.49 8.45 7.69
CA ILE A 74 4.38 8.57 6.52
C ILE A 74 5.03 7.21 6.29
N THR A 75 4.82 6.64 5.11
CA THR A 75 5.48 5.40 4.68
C THR A 75 6.61 5.74 3.72
N ALA A 76 7.80 5.20 3.98
CA ALA A 76 8.97 5.38 3.13
C ALA A 76 9.58 4.02 2.79
N SER A 77 10.09 3.88 1.57
CA SER A 77 10.86 2.72 1.13
C SER A 77 12.25 3.16 0.69
N ALA A 78 13.24 2.30 0.89
CA ALA A 78 14.59 2.58 0.45
C ALA A 78 14.67 2.55 -1.08
N VAL A 79 15.38 3.53 -1.65
CA VAL A 79 15.71 3.54 -3.08
C VAL A 79 17.10 2.95 -3.24
N GLY A 80 17.25 2.01 -4.17
CA GLY A 80 18.57 1.46 -4.51
C GLY A 80 19.53 2.54 -5.02
N ALA A 81 20.83 2.27 -4.94
CA ALA A 81 21.83 3.18 -5.50
C ALA A 81 21.52 3.47 -6.98
N PRO A 82 21.69 4.73 -7.43
CA PRO A 82 21.47 5.08 -8.83
C PRO A 82 22.25 4.16 -9.75
N ARG A 83 21.68 3.85 -10.92
CA ARG A 83 22.29 2.89 -11.85
C ARG A 83 23.71 3.28 -12.29
N TRP A 84 24.03 4.57 -12.25
CA TRP A 84 25.35 5.14 -12.58
C TRP A 84 26.39 5.05 -11.46
N MET A 85 26.00 4.54 -10.28
CA MET A 85 26.84 4.46 -9.08
C MET A 85 27.35 3.03 -8.81
N ARG A 86 27.09 2.09 -9.72
CA ARG A 86 27.62 0.71 -9.67
C ARG A 86 28.88 0.68 -10.52
N TRP A 87 30.04 0.51 -9.87
CA TRP A 87 31.36 0.35 -10.50
C TRP A 87 31.47 -1.01 -11.20
#